data_AF-A0A1I7V745-F1
#
_entry.id   AF-A0A1I7V745-F1
#
_cell.length_a   1.000
_cell.length_b   1.000
_cell.length_c   1.000
_cell.angle_alpha   90.00
_cell.angle_beta   90.00
_cell.angle_gamma   90.00
#
_symmetry.space_group_name_H-M   'P 1'
#
loop_
_entity.id
_entity.type
_entity.pdbx_description
1 polymer ?
#
loop_
_entity_poly.entity_id
_entity_poly.type
_entity_poly.pdbx_seq_one_letter_code
_entity_poly.pdbx_strand_id
1 'polypeptide(L)'
;MEVTVMKNNLTKELVLFTLYATISPKFALDCEGWAEDDYPPFIPDSEEAREEYCGLVGNPQLSKKQLSDMVRKWGTKYGVLDQYEKYLEEEIHCGNRCFEIFKAKVDNSSGSEEVKETVLGLMKLTNDRDSSQNTLSDRIDQIMDELDETKWTEFVGLLMMLGEETIIEVLENEFGNIGKDHHIGKDHHINIIKKSLKLKIKPVINW
;
A
#
# COMPACT_ATOMS: atom_id res chain seq x y z
N MET A 1 3.42 0.80 30.25
CA MET A 1 4.07 2.07 29.91
C MET A 1 3.55 2.42 28.53
N GLU A 2 2.55 3.29 28.46
CA GLU A 2 2.05 3.79 27.17
C GLU A 2 3.17 4.64 26.57
N VAL A 3 3.75 4.18 25.47
CA VAL A 3 4.70 4.97 24.71
C VAL A 3 3.89 6.01 23.96
N THR A 4 3.93 7.26 24.41
CA THR A 4 3.32 8.37 23.68
C THR A 4 4.08 8.54 22.37
N VAL A 5 3.38 8.38 21.25
CA VAL A 5 3.99 8.58 19.93
C VAL A 5 3.89 10.07 19.61
N MET A 6 5.02 10.75 19.43
CA MET A 6 5.00 12.18 19.12
C MET A 6 4.34 12.44 17.76
N LYS A 7 3.40 13.38 17.72
CA LYS A 7 2.84 13.89 16.47
C LYS A 7 3.84 14.80 15.76
N ASN A 8 4.61 14.21 14.85
CA ASN A 8 5.60 14.92 14.04
C ASN A 8 5.60 14.39 12.60
N ASN A 9 6.30 15.09 11.70
CA ASN A 9 6.36 14.73 10.28
C ASN A 9 6.89 13.31 10.07
N LEU A 10 7.89 12.88 10.82
CA LEU A 10 8.47 11.53 10.70
C LEU A 10 7.42 10.44 10.98
N THR A 11 6.61 10.62 12.01
CA THR A 11 5.57 9.65 12.37
C THR A 11 4.42 9.66 11.37
N LYS A 12 4.06 10.82 10.81
CA LYS A 12 3.10 10.92 9.71
C LYS A 12 3.59 10.17 8.47
N GLU A 13 4.85 10.34 8.08
CA GLU A 13 5.46 9.60 6.98
C GLU A 13 5.42 8.08 7.23
N LEU A 14 5.64 7.65 8.47
CA LEU A 14 5.57 6.23 8.83
C LEU A 14 4.14 5.66 8.76
N VAL A 15 3.14 6.46 9.13
CA VAL A 15 1.71 6.14 8.97
C VAL A 15 1.37 6.00 7.50
N LEU A 16 1.76 6.97 6.67
CA LEU A 16 1.54 6.95 5.22
C LEU A 16 2.19 5.70 4.61
N PHE A 17 3.46 5.46 4.93
CA PHE A 17 4.17 4.26 4.48
C PHE A 17 3.46 2.98 4.90
N THR A 18 2.93 2.92 6.13
CA THR A 18 2.17 1.77 6.61
C THR A 18 0.90 1.60 5.78
N LEU A 19 0.09 2.64 5.62
CA LEU A 19 -1.14 2.61 4.79
C LEU A 19 -0.85 2.12 3.36
N TYR A 20 0.22 2.63 2.74
CA TYR A 20 0.65 2.23 1.39
C TYR A 20 1.17 0.78 1.33
N ALA A 21 1.93 0.34 2.33
CA ALA A 21 2.58 -0.98 2.31
C ALA A 21 1.64 -2.12 2.74
N THR A 22 0.69 -1.87 3.63
CA THR A 22 -0.15 -2.90 4.23
C THR A 22 -1.50 -3.00 3.54
N ILE A 23 -2.15 -1.89 3.16
CA ILE A 23 -3.59 -1.93 2.87
C ILE A 23 -4.09 -1.19 1.60
N SER A 24 -3.33 -0.26 0.99
CA SER A 24 -3.70 0.14 -0.37
C SER A 24 -3.29 -0.98 -1.35
N PRO A 25 -4.18 -1.45 -2.25
CA PRO A 25 -3.72 -2.12 -3.45
C PRO A 25 -2.71 -1.17 -4.10
N LYS A 26 -1.54 -1.67 -4.51
CA LYS A 26 -0.51 -0.88 -5.20
C LYS A 26 -1.03 -0.55 -6.59
N PHE A 27 -2.06 0.28 -6.66
CA PHE A 27 -2.48 0.88 -7.90
C PHE A 27 -1.32 1.75 -8.39
N ALA A 28 -0.52 1.13 -9.26
CA ALA A 28 0.59 1.70 -9.98
C ALA A 28 1.75 2.21 -9.09
N LEU A 29 2.49 1.23 -8.57
CA LEU A 29 3.95 1.12 -8.67
C LEU A 29 4.73 2.45 -8.72
N ASP A 30 5.21 2.84 -7.55
CA ASP A 30 6.36 3.73 -7.44
C ASP A 30 7.54 3.15 -8.22
N CYS A 31 7.98 3.87 -9.25
CA CYS A 31 9.16 3.51 -10.02
C CYS A 31 10.46 3.71 -9.22
N GLU A 32 10.47 4.58 -8.21
CA GLU A 32 11.65 4.86 -7.40
C GLU A 32 12.05 3.65 -6.54
N GLY A 33 11.12 2.70 -6.33
CA GLY A 33 11.35 1.48 -5.55
C GLY A 33 11.94 0.28 -6.32
N TRP A 34 11.98 0.34 -7.66
CA TRP A 34 12.44 -0.78 -8.50
C TRP A 34 13.96 -0.93 -8.43
N ALA A 35 14.42 -2.11 -7.99
CA ALA A 35 15.80 -2.53 -8.24
C ALA A 35 15.91 -3.09 -9.68
N GLU A 36 17.14 -3.20 -10.21
CA GLU A 36 17.40 -3.68 -11.58
C GLU A 36 16.75 -5.04 -11.94
N ASP A 37 16.30 -5.83 -10.96
CA ASP A 37 15.64 -7.13 -11.14
C ASP A 37 14.25 -7.24 -10.47
N ASP A 38 13.67 -6.13 -10.00
CA ASP A 38 12.40 -6.13 -9.23
C ASP A 38 11.29 -5.39 -9.98
N TYR A 39 11.25 -5.56 -11.31
CA TYR A 39 10.19 -5.01 -12.13
C TYR A 39 8.93 -5.88 -12.06
N PRO A 40 7.73 -5.26 -12.06
CA PRO A 40 6.50 -5.98 -12.28
C PRO A 40 6.54 -6.77 -13.59
N PRO A 41 5.88 -7.95 -13.66
CA PRO A 41 5.99 -8.85 -14.81
C PRO A 41 5.55 -8.28 -16.16
N PHE A 42 4.76 -7.20 -16.14
CA PHE A 42 4.25 -6.53 -17.34
C PHE A 42 5.13 -5.36 -17.79
N ILE A 43 6.18 -5.00 -17.03
CA ILE A 43 7.09 -3.93 -17.40
C ILE A 43 8.13 -4.47 -18.38
N PRO A 44 8.17 -3.96 -19.63
CA PRO A 44 9.12 -4.43 -20.63
C PRO A 44 10.54 -3.93 -20.34
N ASP A 45 11.53 -4.55 -20.98
CA ASP A 45 12.95 -4.16 -20.86
C ASP A 45 13.33 -2.86 -21.55
N SER A 46 12.42 -2.32 -22.37
CA SER A 46 12.62 -1.04 -23.05
C SER A 46 12.70 0.11 -22.03
N GLU A 47 13.82 0.84 -22.05
CA GLU A 47 14.02 2.05 -21.26
C GLU A 47 12.94 3.09 -21.55
N GLU A 48 12.64 3.36 -22.83
CA GLU A 48 11.55 4.26 -23.25
C GLU A 48 10.20 3.85 -22.63
N ALA A 49 9.86 2.56 -22.69
CA ALA A 49 8.61 2.07 -22.14
C ALA A 49 8.55 2.23 -20.61
N ARG A 50 9.68 2.00 -19.92
CA ARG A 50 9.82 2.19 -18.47
C ARG A 50 9.68 3.66 -18.09
N GLU A 51 10.38 4.56 -18.78
CA GLU A 51 10.29 6.01 -18.55
C GLU A 51 8.87 6.53 -18.77
N GLU A 52 8.21 6.12 -19.86
CA GLU A 52 6.82 6.50 -20.12
C GLU A 52 5.88 6.01 -19.01
N TYR A 53 6.04 4.75 -18.58
CA TYR A 53 5.26 4.20 -17.48
C TYR A 53 5.48 5.02 -16.19
N CYS A 54 6.74 5.33 -15.86
CA CYS A 54 7.10 6.10 -14.68
C CYS A 54 6.51 7.52 -14.70
N GLY A 55 6.46 8.15 -15.87
CA GLY A 55 5.79 9.43 -16.05
C GLY A 55 4.27 9.38 -15.82
N LEU A 56 3.62 8.23 -16.09
CA LEU A 56 2.20 8.03 -15.81
C LEU A 56 1.94 7.89 -14.32
N VAL A 57 2.66 6.98 -13.65
CA VAL A 57 2.43 6.66 -12.24
C VAL A 57 2.87 7.77 -11.28
N GLY A 58 3.89 8.54 -11.67
CA GLY A 58 4.35 9.72 -10.93
C GLY A 58 3.49 10.96 -11.11
N ASN A 59 2.34 10.89 -11.81
CA ASN A 59 1.47 12.04 -12.00
C ASN A 59 0.42 12.16 -10.87
N PRO A 60 0.58 13.11 -9.94
CA PRO A 60 -0.27 13.18 -8.75
C PRO A 60 -1.67 13.76 -9.03
N GLN A 61 -1.91 14.25 -10.24
CA GLN A 61 -3.21 14.80 -10.66
C GLN A 61 -4.19 13.72 -11.13
N LEU A 62 -3.70 12.51 -11.40
CA LEU A 62 -4.54 11.42 -11.87
C LEU A 62 -5.23 10.73 -10.71
N SER A 63 -6.51 10.41 -10.91
CA SER A 63 -7.21 9.43 -10.09
C SER A 63 -6.77 8.00 -10.45
N LYS A 64 -7.02 7.03 -9.56
CA LYS A 64 -6.68 5.62 -9.85
C LYS A 64 -7.36 5.12 -11.12
N LYS A 65 -8.60 5.57 -11.38
CA LYS A 65 -9.34 5.22 -12.60
C LYS A 65 -8.65 5.79 -13.84
N GLN A 66 -8.34 7.09 -13.84
CA GLN A 66 -7.65 7.73 -14.98
C GLN A 66 -6.27 7.13 -15.22
N LEU A 67 -5.51 6.87 -14.16
CA LEU A 67 -4.21 6.23 -14.23
C LEU A 67 -4.32 4.84 -14.86
N SER A 68 -5.27 4.02 -14.40
CA SER A 68 -5.52 2.70 -14.97
C SER A 68 -5.86 2.77 -16.46
N ASP A 69 -6.68 3.73 -16.88
CA ASP A 69 -7.01 3.91 -18.30
C ASP A 69 -5.81 4.36 -19.14
N MET A 70 -4.91 5.17 -18.57
CA MET A 70 -3.67 5.56 -19.24
C MET A 70 -2.68 4.40 -19.33
N VAL A 71 -2.54 3.60 -18.27
CA VAL A 71 -1.69 2.41 -18.28
C VAL A 71 -2.23 1.35 -19.24
N ARG A 72 -3.55 1.19 -19.41
CA ARG A 72 -4.12 0.33 -20.46
C ARG A 72 -3.70 0.76 -21.87
N LYS A 73 -3.72 2.06 -22.16
CA LYS A 73 -3.28 2.61 -23.45
C LYS A 73 -1.78 2.37 -23.67
N TRP A 74 -0.98 2.62 -22.65
CA TRP A 74 0.46 2.31 -22.64
C TRP A 74 0.72 0.81 -22.85
N GLY A 75 -0.02 -0.06 -22.13
CA GLY A 75 0.12 -1.51 -22.23
C GLY A 75 -0.28 -2.03 -23.61
N THR A 76 -1.26 -1.40 -24.26
CA THR A 76 -1.60 -1.67 -25.66
C THR A 76 -0.46 -1.28 -26.59
N LYS A 77 0.15 -0.10 -26.40
CA LYS A 77 1.28 0.41 -27.20
C LYS A 77 2.47 -0.55 -27.17
N TYR A 78 2.79 -1.10 -26.00
CA TYR A 78 3.96 -1.97 -25.80
C TYR A 78 3.64 -3.48 -25.82
N GLY A 79 2.38 -3.86 -26.09
CA GLY A 79 1.98 -5.28 -26.21
C GLY A 79 1.96 -6.05 -24.88
N VAL A 80 1.79 -5.35 -23.76
CA VAL A 80 1.80 -5.92 -22.39
C VAL A 80 0.44 -5.78 -21.68
N LEU A 81 -0.62 -5.41 -22.41
CA LEU A 81 -1.96 -5.18 -21.84
C LEU A 81 -2.48 -6.39 -21.04
N ASP A 82 -2.41 -7.59 -21.60
CA ASP A 82 -2.93 -8.80 -20.94
C ASP A 82 -2.19 -9.11 -19.63
N GLN A 83 -0.88 -8.87 -19.61
CA GLN A 83 -0.04 -9.03 -18.42
C GLN A 83 -0.39 -7.99 -17.37
N TYR A 84 -0.63 -6.75 -17.79
CA TYR A 84 -1.08 -5.67 -16.92
C TYR A 84 -2.46 -5.95 -16.31
N GLU A 85 -3.45 -6.36 -17.10
CA GLU A 85 -4.80 -6.65 -16.57
C GLU A 85 -4.76 -7.81 -15.57
N LYS A 86 -4.00 -8.88 -15.88
CA LYS A 86 -3.81 -9.99 -14.94
C LYS A 86 -3.16 -9.53 -13.63
N TYR A 87 -2.09 -8.73 -13.73
CA TYR A 87 -1.42 -8.18 -12.56
C TYR A 87 -2.36 -7.27 -11.74
N LEU A 88 -3.16 -6.45 -12.43
CA LEU A 88 -4.13 -5.56 -11.80
C LEU A 88 -5.22 -6.33 -11.05
N GLU A 89 -5.74 -7.42 -11.63
CA GLU A 89 -6.70 -8.30 -10.98
C GLU A 89 -6.12 -8.94 -9.71
N GLU A 90 -4.87 -9.44 -9.77
CA GLU A 90 -4.16 -10.01 -8.62
C GLU A 90 -3.95 -8.97 -7.50
N GLU A 91 -3.54 -7.74 -7.85
CA GLU A 91 -3.38 -6.64 -6.90
C GLU A 91 -4.72 -6.21 -6.26
N ILE A 92 -5.80 -6.12 -7.03
CA ILE A 92 -7.14 -5.81 -6.50
C ILE A 92 -7.60 -6.92 -5.54
N HIS A 93 -7.36 -8.18 -5.90
CA HIS A 93 -7.74 -9.31 -5.06
C HIS A 93 -6.99 -9.29 -3.72
N CYS A 94 -5.66 -9.17 -3.77
CA CYS A 94 -4.81 -9.08 -2.58
C CYS A 94 -5.18 -7.88 -1.71
N GLY A 95 -5.36 -6.69 -2.30
CA GLY A 95 -5.74 -5.49 -1.57
C GLY A 95 -7.11 -5.59 -0.89
N ASN A 96 -8.12 -6.16 -1.56
CA ASN A 96 -9.42 -6.44 -0.94
C ASN A 96 -9.30 -7.41 0.24
N ARG A 97 -8.45 -8.44 0.10
CA ARG A 97 -8.21 -9.43 1.17
C ARG A 97 -7.52 -8.80 2.38
N CYS A 98 -6.48 -8.01 2.15
CA CYS A 98 -5.82 -7.22 3.20
C CYS A 98 -6.83 -6.32 3.93
N PHE A 99 -7.68 -5.62 3.19
CA PHE A 99 -8.69 -4.75 3.77
C PHE A 99 -9.70 -5.51 4.64
N GLU A 100 -10.20 -6.66 4.19
CA GLU A 100 -11.15 -7.48 4.96
C GLU A 100 -10.55 -7.99 6.28
N ILE A 101 -9.33 -8.52 6.22
CA ILE A 101 -8.63 -9.03 7.41
C ILE A 101 -8.33 -7.88 8.38
N PHE A 102 -7.78 -6.78 7.87
CA PHE A 102 -7.47 -5.62 8.69
C PHE A 102 -8.74 -5.04 9.33
N LYS A 103 -9.84 -4.91 8.57
CA LYS A 103 -11.12 -4.45 9.10
C LYS A 103 -11.60 -5.34 10.25
N ALA A 104 -11.56 -6.66 10.08
CA ALA A 104 -11.94 -7.59 11.14
C ALA A 104 -11.06 -7.44 12.39
N LYS A 105 -9.75 -7.19 12.22
CA LYS A 105 -8.84 -6.92 13.35
C LYS A 105 -9.17 -5.59 14.05
N VAL A 106 -9.45 -4.53 13.30
CA VAL A 106 -9.84 -3.23 13.85
C VAL A 106 -11.14 -3.36 14.65
N ASP A 107 -12.16 -4.00 14.06
CA ASP A 107 -13.47 -4.22 14.69
C ASP A 107 -13.31 -4.93 16.05
N ASN A 108 -12.43 -5.94 16.13
CA ASN A 108 -12.16 -6.74 17.33
C ASN A 108 -11.11 -6.16 18.30
N SER A 109 -10.45 -5.05 17.95
CA SER A 109 -9.40 -4.47 18.79
C SER A 109 -9.96 -3.74 20.02
N SER A 110 -9.09 -3.43 20.99
CA SER A 110 -9.46 -2.65 22.18
C SER A 110 -9.48 -1.13 21.95
N GLY A 111 -9.29 -0.66 20.72
CA GLY A 111 -9.27 0.77 20.40
C GLY A 111 -10.61 1.46 20.66
N SER A 112 -10.56 2.76 20.92
CA SER A 112 -11.74 3.62 21.03
C SER A 112 -12.52 3.65 19.72
N GLU A 113 -13.85 3.77 19.80
CA GLU A 113 -14.72 3.71 18.62
C GLU A 113 -14.36 4.80 17.60
N GLU A 114 -14.05 6.01 18.08
CA GLU A 114 -13.65 7.13 17.23
C GLU A 114 -12.34 6.87 16.49
N VAL A 115 -11.35 6.25 17.14
CA VAL A 115 -10.09 5.89 16.49
C VAL A 115 -10.28 4.74 15.50
N LYS A 116 -11.11 3.75 15.83
CA LYS A 116 -11.47 2.67 14.90
C LYS A 116 -12.16 3.23 13.65
N GLU A 117 -13.13 4.11 13.81
CA GLU A 117 -13.83 4.79 12.71
C GLU A 117 -12.85 5.59 11.85
N THR A 118 -11.90 6.31 12.48
CA THR A 118 -10.87 7.08 11.78
C THR A 118 -9.96 6.17 10.94
N VAL A 119 -9.45 5.08 11.53
CA VAL A 119 -8.62 4.09 10.84
C VAL A 119 -9.38 3.49 9.65
N LEU A 120 -10.61 3.03 9.84
CA LEU A 120 -11.42 2.48 8.74
C LEU A 120 -11.81 3.53 7.69
N GLY A 121 -11.97 4.79 8.09
CA GLY A 121 -12.24 5.92 7.20
C GLY A 121 -11.07 6.20 6.25
N LEU A 122 -9.84 6.28 6.79
CA LEU A 122 -8.61 6.41 5.99
C LEU A 122 -8.46 5.27 4.99
N MET A 123 -8.86 4.07 5.39
CA MET A 123 -8.75 2.87 4.56
C MET A 123 -9.76 2.82 3.42
N LYS A 124 -10.92 3.46 3.62
CA LYS A 124 -11.87 3.69 2.52
C LYS A 124 -11.34 4.76 1.57
N LEU A 125 -10.72 5.82 2.10
CA LEU A 125 -10.10 6.87 1.27
C LEU A 125 -8.98 6.31 0.40
N THR A 126 -8.12 5.44 0.91
CA THR A 126 -7.08 4.79 0.09
C THR A 126 -7.67 3.89 -1.00
N ASN A 127 -8.91 3.44 -0.90
CA ASN A 127 -9.60 2.66 -1.94
C ASN A 127 -10.44 3.52 -2.91
N ASP A 128 -10.52 4.83 -2.69
CA ASP A 128 -11.21 5.74 -3.60
C ASP A 128 -10.53 5.75 -4.97
N ARG A 129 -11.33 5.59 -6.03
CA ARG A 129 -10.83 5.46 -7.40
C ARG A 129 -11.00 6.72 -8.25
N ASP A 130 -11.79 7.66 -7.76
CA ASP A 130 -12.27 8.81 -8.54
C ASP A 130 -11.55 10.11 -8.18
N SER A 131 -11.00 10.19 -6.96
CA SER A 131 -10.19 11.32 -6.48
C SER A 131 -8.75 11.20 -6.96
N SER A 132 -8.10 12.35 -7.21
CA SER A 132 -6.67 12.39 -7.53
C SER A 132 -5.80 12.04 -6.33
N GLN A 133 -4.56 11.62 -6.57
CA GLN A 133 -3.60 11.33 -5.50
C GLN A 133 -3.40 12.53 -4.57
N ASN A 134 -3.26 13.75 -5.11
CA ASN A 134 -3.16 14.96 -4.30
C ASN A 134 -4.37 15.17 -3.39
N THR A 135 -5.59 15.03 -3.93
CA THR A 135 -6.81 15.18 -3.12
C THR A 135 -6.90 14.13 -2.02
N LEU A 136 -6.44 12.90 -2.28
CA LEU A 136 -6.38 11.86 -1.25
C LEU A 136 -5.31 12.18 -0.20
N SER A 137 -4.12 12.62 -0.61
CA SER A 137 -3.06 13.05 0.31
C SER A 137 -3.53 14.16 1.23
N ASP A 138 -4.11 15.23 0.66
CA ASP A 138 -4.62 16.38 1.43
C ASP A 138 -5.66 15.96 2.47
N ARG A 139 -6.56 15.02 2.11
CA ARG A 139 -7.57 14.49 3.03
C ARG A 139 -6.96 13.64 4.14
N ILE A 140 -5.97 12.82 3.82
CA ILE A 140 -5.27 11.99 4.79
C ILE A 140 -4.51 12.89 5.78
N ASP A 141 -3.81 13.90 5.28
CA ASP A 141 -3.12 14.90 6.11
C ASP A 141 -4.08 15.63 7.04
N GLN A 142 -5.23 16.08 6.52
CA GLN A 142 -6.26 16.72 7.32
C GLN A 142 -6.76 15.82 8.46
N ILE A 143 -7.07 14.55 8.17
CA ILE A 143 -7.51 13.58 9.19
C ILE A 143 -6.43 13.41 10.26
N MET A 144 -5.17 13.26 9.84
CA MET A 144 -4.06 13.13 10.78
C MET A 144 -3.91 14.40 11.64
N ASP A 145 -4.13 15.59 11.08
CA ASP A 145 -4.02 16.87 11.78
C ASP A 145 -5.15 17.12 12.80
N GLU A 146 -6.34 16.61 12.56
CA GLU A 146 -7.50 16.76 13.44
C GLU A 146 -7.42 15.89 14.72
N LEU A 147 -6.57 14.84 14.73
CA LEU A 147 -6.37 14.00 15.90
C LEU A 147 -5.58 14.72 17.00
N ASP A 148 -6.13 14.81 18.21
CA ASP A 148 -5.35 15.22 19.39
C ASP A 148 -4.26 14.19 19.75
N GLU A 149 -3.31 14.56 20.61
CA GLU A 149 -2.17 13.70 20.97
C GLU A 149 -2.56 12.31 21.53
N THR A 150 -3.68 12.24 22.26
CA THR A 150 -4.14 10.98 22.85
C THR A 150 -4.68 10.07 21.76
N LYS A 151 -5.57 10.60 20.91
CA LYS A 151 -6.12 9.87 19.76
C LYS A 151 -5.06 9.53 18.73
N TRP A 152 -4.08 10.41 18.52
CA TRP A 152 -2.94 10.17 17.64
C TRP A 152 -2.12 8.97 18.08
N THR A 153 -1.78 8.90 19.38
CA THR A 153 -1.01 7.78 19.92
C THR A 153 -1.76 6.46 19.74
N GLU A 154 -3.06 6.45 20.06
CA GLU A 154 -3.91 5.27 19.89
C GLU A 154 -4.05 4.88 18.41
N PHE A 155 -4.30 5.85 17.54
CA PHE A 155 -4.40 5.69 16.09
C PHE A 155 -3.15 5.05 15.50
N VAL A 156 -1.96 5.59 15.80
CA VAL A 156 -0.70 5.06 15.29
C VAL A 156 -0.47 3.65 15.81
N GLY A 157 -0.70 3.41 17.11
CA GLY A 157 -0.52 2.08 17.71
C GLY A 157 -1.41 1.03 17.04
N LEU A 158 -2.68 1.36 16.85
CA LEU A 158 -3.67 0.47 16.24
C LEU A 158 -3.34 0.20 14.76
N LEU A 159 -3.02 1.24 14.00
CA LEU A 159 -2.68 1.11 12.58
C LEU A 159 -1.40 0.30 12.36
N MET A 160 -0.34 0.58 13.13
CA MET A 160 0.95 -0.09 12.95
C MET A 160 0.89 -1.56 13.37
N MET A 161 0.34 -1.87 14.56
CA MET A 161 0.27 -3.25 15.05
C MET A 161 -0.63 -4.10 14.16
N LEU A 162 -1.85 -3.65 13.90
CA LEU A 162 -2.80 -4.43 13.10
C LEU A 162 -2.37 -4.50 11.63
N GLY A 163 -1.68 -3.48 11.13
CA GLY A 163 -1.15 -3.47 9.77
C GLY A 163 -0.07 -4.54 9.58
N GLU A 164 0.83 -4.68 10.56
CA GLU A 164 1.84 -5.74 10.56
C GLU A 164 1.21 -7.13 10.68
N GLU A 165 0.29 -7.34 11.62
CA GLU A 165 -0.41 -8.62 11.77
C GLU A 165 -1.19 -9.02 10.52
N THR A 166 -1.82 -8.05 9.85
CA THR A 166 -2.54 -8.28 8.59
C THR A 166 -1.60 -8.76 7.50
N ILE A 167 -0.43 -8.11 7.35
CA ILE A 167 0.58 -8.55 6.37
C ILE A 167 1.00 -9.99 6.66
N ILE A 168 1.32 -10.31 7.91
CA ILE A 168 1.75 -11.66 8.29
C ILE A 168 0.67 -12.68 7.94
N GLU A 169 -0.58 -12.40 8.31
CA GLU A 169 -1.71 -13.31 8.08
C GLU A 169 -2.03 -13.50 6.59
N VAL A 170 -1.97 -12.44 5.78
CA VAL A 170 -2.11 -12.54 4.32
C VAL A 170 -0.97 -13.37 3.73
N LEU A 171 0.26 -13.14 4.20
CA LEU A 171 1.41 -13.91 3.74
C LEU A 171 1.30 -15.41 4.09
N GLU A 172 0.86 -15.73 5.29
CA GLU A 172 0.69 -17.11 5.75
C GLU A 172 -0.47 -17.81 5.02
N ASN A 173 -1.59 -17.13 4.80
CA ASN A 173 -2.76 -17.70 4.14
C ASN A 173 -2.55 -17.89 2.62
N GLU A 174 -1.86 -16.96 1.95
CA GLU A 174 -1.64 -17.04 0.50
C GLU A 174 -0.36 -17.78 0.12
N PHE A 175 0.67 -17.80 0.98
CA PHE A 175 1.97 -18.39 0.67
C PHE A 175 2.43 -19.48 1.63
N GLY A 176 1.77 -19.69 2.77
CA GLY A 176 2.10 -20.74 3.74
C GLY A 176 1.70 -22.16 3.33
N ASN A 177 0.85 -22.33 2.31
CA ASN A 177 0.30 -23.62 1.90
C ASN A 177 0.66 -24.08 0.46
N ILE A 178 1.54 -23.38 -0.27
CA ILE A 178 1.76 -23.68 -1.69
C ILE A 178 3.19 -24.13 -1.95
N GLY A 179 3.36 -25.45 -2.04
CA GLY A 179 4.48 -26.03 -2.76
C GLY A 179 4.45 -25.59 -4.23
N LYS A 180 5.65 -25.32 -4.75
CA LYS A 180 6.08 -25.41 -6.16
C LYS A 180 4.93 -25.34 -7.16
N ASP A 181 4.69 -24.15 -7.72
CA ASP A 181 4.12 -23.92 -9.07
C ASP A 181 3.33 -22.60 -9.09
N HIS A 182 4.00 -21.46 -9.29
CA HIS A 182 3.56 -20.24 -10.01
C HIS A 182 4.50 -19.07 -9.66
N HIS A 183 5.41 -18.72 -10.58
CA HIS A 183 6.73 -18.18 -10.23
C HIS A 183 7.07 -16.75 -10.71
N ILE A 184 6.11 -15.91 -11.12
CA ILE A 184 6.51 -14.60 -11.72
C ILE A 184 5.84 -13.38 -11.04
N GLY A 185 4.55 -13.41 -10.72
CA GLY A 185 3.90 -12.32 -9.95
C GLY A 185 4.09 -12.42 -8.43
N LYS A 186 4.10 -13.65 -7.90
CA LYS A 186 4.16 -13.93 -6.46
C LYS A 186 5.48 -13.52 -5.81
N ASP A 187 6.60 -13.74 -6.49
CA ASP A 187 7.93 -13.45 -5.96
C ASP A 187 8.17 -11.94 -5.82
N HIS A 188 7.57 -11.11 -6.70
CA HIS A 188 7.63 -9.65 -6.60
C HIS A 188 6.84 -9.09 -5.42
N HIS A 189 5.59 -9.52 -5.18
CA HIS A 189 4.82 -9.08 -4.00
C HIS A 189 5.48 -9.56 -2.71
N ILE A 190 5.95 -10.81 -2.66
CA ILE A 190 6.71 -11.35 -1.54
C ILE A 190 8.01 -10.56 -1.31
N ASN A 191 8.75 -10.20 -2.36
CA ASN A 191 9.98 -9.44 -2.25
C ASN A 191 9.73 -8.01 -1.78
N ILE A 192 8.71 -7.31 -2.29
CA ILE A 192 8.36 -5.98 -1.80
C ILE A 192 7.87 -6.05 -0.36
N ILE A 193 7.01 -7.00 0.00
CA ILE A 193 6.54 -7.15 1.38
C ILE A 193 7.71 -7.52 2.30
N LYS A 194 8.60 -8.43 1.91
CA LYS A 194 9.83 -8.75 2.65
C LYS A 194 10.81 -7.58 2.72
N LYS A 195 10.89 -6.72 1.69
CA LYS A 195 11.73 -5.51 1.66
C LYS A 195 11.16 -4.46 2.61
N SER A 196 9.83 -4.25 2.60
CA SER A 196 9.10 -3.40 3.55
C SER A 196 9.22 -3.92 4.99
N LEU A 197 9.14 -5.23 5.22
CA LEU A 197 9.38 -5.86 6.53
C LEU A 197 10.85 -5.79 6.96
N LYS A 198 11.83 -5.97 6.05
CA LYS A 198 13.26 -5.79 6.33
C LYS A 198 13.62 -4.35 6.67
N LEU A 199 12.94 -3.37 6.08
CA LEU A 199 13.03 -1.97 6.45
C LEU A 199 12.46 -1.71 7.85
N LYS A 200 11.40 -2.43 8.24
CA LYS A 200 10.81 -2.37 9.60
C LYS A 200 11.65 -3.10 10.69
N ILE A 201 12.46 -4.10 10.31
CA ILE A 201 13.30 -4.89 11.24
C ILE A 201 14.70 -4.27 11.43
N LYS A 202 15.16 -3.36 10.55
CA LYS A 202 16.28 -2.47 10.90
C LYS A 202 15.77 -1.43 11.90
N PRO A 203 16.40 -1.29 13.06
CA PRO A 203 15.68 -0.97 14.28
C PRO A 203 15.12 0.45 14.24
N VAL A 204 13.89 0.60 14.73
CA VAL A 204 13.39 1.78 15.46
C VAL A 204 14.17 1.96 16.79
N ILE A 205 15.46 1.65 16.76
CA ILE A 205 16.47 1.81 17.82
C ILE A 205 17.72 2.32 17.11
N ASN A 206 17.68 3.59 16.75
CA ASN A 206 18.72 4.54 17.11
C ASN A 206 18.20 5.92 16.71
N TRP A 207 18.42 6.88 17.61
CA TRP A 207 18.12 8.32 17.54
C TRP A 207 16.73 8.72 18.05
#